data_AF-Q5D880-F1
#
_entry.id   AF-Q5D880-F1
#
_cell.length_a   1.000
_cell.length_b   1.000
_cell.length_c   1.000
_cell.angle_alpha   90.00
_cell.angle_beta   90.00
_cell.angle_gamma   90.00
#
_symmetry.space_group_name_H-M   'P 1'
#
loop_
_entity.id
_entity.type
_entity.pdbx_description
1 polymer ?
#
loop_
_entity_poly.entity_id
_entity_poly.type
_entity_poly.pdbx_seq_one_letter_code
_entity_poly.pdbx_strand_id
1 'polypeptide(L)'
;GDKINQMVKEQQELHKFREFLQKVYDLGDTRQKVDIAELSDDQVRTLIKNLRGGLPIATPVFDGASESLIKELLKLGDLPESGQLKLFDGRTGDSFERPVTVGYMYMLKLNH
;
A
#
# COMPACT_ATOMS: atom_id res chain seq x y z
N GLY A 1 1.09 -3.60 0.87
CA GLY A 1 1.73 -4.72 1.58
C GLY A 1 0.79 -5.90 1.64
N ASP A 2 -0.32 -5.78 2.38
CA ASP A 2 -1.25 -6.88 2.63
C ASP A 2 -1.83 -7.51 1.38
N LYS A 3 -2.25 -6.71 0.38
CA LYS A 3 -2.73 -7.23 -0.90
C LYS A 3 -1.70 -8.13 -1.60
N ILE A 4 -0.44 -7.68 -1.69
CA ILE A 4 0.67 -8.46 -2.25
C ILE A 4 0.92 -9.72 -1.42
N ASN A 5 0.92 -9.58 -0.09
CA ASN A 5 1.12 -10.71 0.83
C ASN A 5 0.00 -11.76 0.70
N GLN A 6 -1.24 -11.32 0.48
CA GLN A 6 -2.39 -12.20 0.22
C GLN A 6 -2.22 -12.93 -1.11
N MET A 7 -1.90 -12.22 -2.19
CA MET A 7 -1.65 -12.84 -3.50
C MET A 7 -0.53 -13.90 -3.44
N VAL A 8 0.52 -13.65 -2.64
CA VAL A 8 1.60 -14.63 -2.40
C VAL A 8 1.10 -15.87 -1.66
N LYS A 9 0.25 -15.69 -0.63
CA LYS A 9 -0.35 -16.81 0.13
C LYS A 9 -1.29 -17.64 -0.73
N GLU A 10 -2.02 -16.99 -1.64
CA GLU A 10 -2.91 -17.63 -2.62
C GLU A 10 -2.17 -18.29 -3.78
N GLN A 11 -0.83 -18.20 -3.82
CA GLN A 11 0.01 -18.75 -4.90
C GLN A 11 -0.42 -18.28 -6.29
N GLN A 12 -0.77 -17.00 -6.41
CA GLN A 12 -1.16 -16.45 -7.70
C GLN A 12 -0.02 -16.49 -8.73
N GLU A 13 -0.39 -16.54 -10.00
CA GLU A 13 0.54 -16.55 -11.13
C GLU A 13 1.34 -15.25 -11.24
N LEU A 14 2.58 -15.34 -11.71
CA LEU A 14 3.51 -14.20 -11.77
C LEU A 14 2.98 -13.05 -12.66
N HIS A 15 2.24 -13.36 -13.72
CA HIS A 15 1.65 -12.33 -14.59
C HIS A 15 0.69 -11.41 -13.84
N LYS A 16 -0.12 -11.94 -12.90
CA LYS A 16 -1.04 -11.14 -12.10
C LYS A 16 -0.30 -10.17 -11.19
N PHE A 17 0.85 -10.58 -10.66
CA PHE A 17 1.71 -9.68 -9.90
C PHE A 17 2.29 -8.58 -10.77
N ARG A 18 2.77 -8.91 -11.98
CA ARG A 18 3.30 -7.89 -12.91
C ARG A 18 2.23 -6.86 -13.25
N GLU A 19 1.02 -7.30 -13.60
CA GLU A 19 -0.11 -6.42 -13.88
C GLU A 19 -0.47 -5.54 -12.68
N PHE A 20 -0.53 -6.12 -11.48
CA PHE A 20 -0.85 -5.38 -10.27
C PHE A 20 0.23 -4.35 -9.92
N LEU A 21 1.50 -4.74 -9.97
CA LEU A 21 2.62 -3.84 -9.71
C LEU A 21 2.67 -2.71 -10.72
N GLN A 22 2.48 -3.01 -12.02
CA GLN A 22 2.45 -1.99 -13.06
C GLN A 22 1.34 -0.96 -12.79
N LYS A 23 0.11 -1.41 -12.50
CA LYS A 23 -1.01 -0.53 -12.12
C LYS A 23 -0.70 0.35 -10.92
N VAL A 24 0.03 -0.18 -9.93
CA VAL A 24 0.41 0.57 -8.73
C VAL A 24 1.46 1.64 -9.03
N TYR A 25 2.46 1.33 -9.87
CA TYR A 25 3.52 2.28 -10.24
C TYR A 25 3.06 3.33 -11.26
N ASP A 26 2.06 3.01 -12.07
CA ASP A 26 1.45 3.94 -13.04
C ASP A 26 0.38 4.84 -12.42
N LEU A 27 0.15 4.75 -11.10
CA LEU A 27 -0.88 5.52 -10.44
C LEU A 27 -0.48 7.00 -10.33
N GLY A 28 -1.29 7.87 -10.93
CA GLY A 28 -1.08 9.32 -10.95
C GLY A 28 -0.12 9.80 -12.05
N ASP A 29 0.03 11.12 -12.16
CA ASP A 29 1.00 11.72 -13.09
C ASP A 29 2.38 11.81 -12.42
N THR A 30 3.08 10.68 -12.36
CA THR A 30 4.39 10.58 -11.72
C THR A 30 5.53 10.87 -12.70
N ARG A 31 6.56 11.58 -12.21
CA ARG A 31 7.84 11.73 -12.92
C ARG A 31 8.58 10.41 -13.09
N GLN A 32 8.39 9.49 -12.14
CA GLN A 32 8.96 8.16 -12.20
C GLN A 32 8.17 7.33 -13.23
N LYS A 33 8.88 6.79 -14.22
CA LYS A 33 8.37 5.77 -15.13
C LYS A 33 9.02 4.45 -14.77
N VAL A 34 8.20 3.44 -14.50
CA VAL A 34 8.64 2.08 -14.16
C VAL A 34 8.00 1.14 -15.14
N ASP A 35 8.80 0.34 -15.84
CA ASP A 35 8.31 -0.76 -16.65
C ASP A 35 8.64 -2.08 -15.97
N ILE A 36 7.61 -2.73 -15.42
CA ILE A 36 7.75 -4.02 -14.74
C ILE A 36 8.01 -5.14 -15.76
N ALA A 37 7.69 -4.96 -17.04
CA ALA A 37 7.93 -5.96 -18.08
C ALA A 37 9.42 -6.15 -18.38
N GLU A 38 10.25 -5.11 -18.22
CA GLU A 38 11.71 -5.18 -18.41
C GLU A 38 12.41 -6.03 -17.34
N LEU A 39 11.77 -6.24 -16.18
CA LEU A 39 12.34 -7.02 -15.09
C LEU A 39 12.26 -8.53 -15.38
N SER A 40 13.35 -9.25 -15.08
CA SER A 40 13.35 -10.71 -15.12
C SER A 40 12.44 -11.32 -14.04
N ASP A 41 12.05 -12.58 -14.21
CA ASP A 41 11.19 -13.26 -13.24
C ASP A 41 11.80 -13.30 -11.83
N ASP A 42 13.11 -13.51 -11.72
CA ASP A 42 13.82 -13.52 -10.43
C ASP A 42 13.86 -12.13 -9.79
N GLN A 43 14.00 -11.08 -10.60
CA GLN A 43 13.94 -9.70 -10.13
C GLN A 43 12.53 -9.36 -9.62
N VAL A 44 11.49 -9.75 -10.35
CA VAL A 44 10.09 -9.54 -9.92
C VAL A 44 9.80 -10.31 -8.63
N ARG A 45 10.27 -11.56 -8.49
CA ARG A 45 10.11 -12.34 -7.25
C ARG A 45 10.80 -11.66 -6.06
N THR A 46 11.99 -11.12 -6.29
CA THR A 46 12.74 -10.36 -5.26
C THR A 46 12.00 -9.09 -4.87
N LEU A 47 11.48 -8.35 -5.85
CA LEU A 47 10.68 -7.15 -5.63
C LEU A 47 9.42 -7.47 -4.81
N ILE A 48 8.65 -8.48 -5.21
CA ILE A 48 7.46 -8.94 -4.49
C ILE A 48 7.82 -9.25 -3.04
N LYS A 49 8.90 -10.01 -2.80
CA LYS A 49 9.36 -10.36 -1.44
C LYS A 49 9.61 -9.12 -0.58
N ASN A 50 10.22 -8.09 -1.14
CA ASN A 50 10.51 -6.85 -0.43
C ASN A 50 9.24 -6.02 -0.16
N LEU A 51 8.30 -5.99 -1.10
CA LEU A 51 7.07 -5.20 -1.00
C LEU A 51 5.97 -5.83 -0.12
N ARG A 52 6.16 -7.07 0.35
CA ARG A 52 5.22 -7.75 1.26
C ARG A 52 4.99 -6.98 2.56
N GLY A 53 6.04 -6.34 3.10
CA GLY A 53 5.96 -5.56 4.34
C GLY A 53 5.27 -4.20 4.18
N GLY A 54 5.08 -3.74 2.94
CA GLY A 54 4.60 -2.40 2.64
C GLY A 54 5.19 -1.91 1.32
N LEU A 55 4.45 -1.06 0.62
CA LEU A 55 4.98 -0.34 -0.53
C LEU A 55 5.63 0.94 -0.02
N PRO A 56 6.95 1.13 -0.17
CA PRO A 56 7.57 2.41 0.13
C PRO A 56 7.07 3.46 -0.86
N ILE A 57 6.67 4.63 -0.37
CA ILE A 57 6.15 5.74 -1.18
C ILE A 57 7.02 6.96 -0.92
N ALA A 58 7.30 7.72 -1.98
CA ALA A 58 7.98 9.01 -1.90
C ALA A 58 6.99 10.14 -2.19
N THR A 59 6.93 11.14 -1.30
CA THR A 59 6.16 12.37 -1.51
C THR A 59 7.10 13.58 -1.41
N PRO A 60 7.49 14.19 -2.54
CA PRO A 60 8.32 15.40 -2.53
C PRO A 60 7.67 16.56 -1.74
N VAL A 61 8.49 17.45 -1.18
CA VAL A 61 8.05 18.51 -0.26
C VAL A 61 7.06 19.50 -0.90
N PHE A 62 7.20 19.77 -2.20
CA PHE A 62 6.39 20.77 -2.93
C PHE A 62 5.62 20.19 -4.12
N ASP A 63 5.70 18.88 -4.32
CA ASP A 63 5.09 18.17 -5.44
C ASP A 63 4.67 16.77 -4.95
N GLY A 64 3.93 16.77 -3.85
CA GLY A 64 3.56 15.58 -3.11
C GLY A 64 2.33 14.88 -3.68
N ALA A 65 1.99 13.74 -3.08
CA ALA A 65 0.78 13.02 -3.45
C ALA A 65 -0.48 13.87 -3.15
N SER A 66 -1.39 13.99 -4.12
CA SER A 66 -2.68 14.64 -3.93
C SER A 66 -3.66 13.75 -3.15
N GLU A 67 -4.69 14.35 -2.56
CA GLU A 67 -5.73 13.60 -1.84
C GLU A 67 -6.44 12.58 -2.73
N SER A 68 -6.72 12.93 -3.99
CA SER A 68 -7.35 12.01 -4.94
C SER A 68 -6.48 10.78 -5.19
N LEU A 69 -5.16 10.96 -5.31
CA LEU A 69 -4.22 9.88 -5.48
C LEU A 69 -4.16 8.96 -4.25
N ILE A 70 -4.21 9.54 -3.05
CA ILE A 70 -4.28 8.78 -1.81
C ILE A 70 -5.54 7.91 -1.78
N LYS A 71 -6.70 8.46 -2.16
CA LYS A 71 -7.98 7.72 -2.23
C LYS A 71 -7.93 6.59 -3.26
N GLU A 72 -7.36 6.85 -4.44
CA GLU A 72 -7.18 5.82 -5.46
C GLU A 72 -6.27 4.68 -4.99
N LEU A 73 -5.19 5.00 -4.28
CA LEU A 73 -4.29 4.00 -3.73
C LEU A 73 -4.94 3.20 -2.59
N LEU A 74 -5.74 3.84 -1.73
CA LEU A 74 -6.56 3.16 -0.73
C LEU A 74 -7.51 2.17 -1.39
N LYS A 75 -8.19 2.58 -2.48
CA LYS A 75 -9.09 1.73 -3.25
C LYS A 75 -8.36 0.54 -3.89
N LEU A 76 -7.16 0.74 -4.46
CA LEU A 76 -6.33 -0.35 -4.99
C LEU A 76 -5.90 -1.36 -3.92
N GLY A 77 -5.79 -0.90 -2.67
CA GLY A 77 -5.51 -1.74 -1.50
C GLY A 77 -6.74 -2.40 -0.88
N ASP A 78 -7.94 -2.25 -1.48
CA ASP A 78 -9.23 -2.65 -0.91
C ASP A 78 -9.54 -2.01 0.46
N LEU A 79 -9.06 -0.78 0.68
CA LEU A 79 -9.29 0.00 1.89
C LEU A 79 -10.35 1.10 1.64
N PRO A 80 -11.07 1.54 2.69
CA PRO A 80 -12.02 2.65 2.57
C PRO A 80 -11.30 3.94 2.18
N GLU A 81 -11.85 4.67 1.21
CA GLU A 81 -11.32 5.97 0.77
C GLU A 81 -11.30 7.04 1.87
N SER A 82 -12.07 6.84 2.95
CA SER A 82 -12.03 7.71 4.14
C SER A 82 -10.76 7.53 4.98
N GLY A 83 -10.02 6.43 4.82
CA GLY A 83 -8.93 6.04 5.71
C GLY A 83 -9.39 5.65 7.12
N GLN A 84 -10.70 5.42 7.30
CA GLN A 84 -11.29 5.09 8.59
C GLN A 84 -11.80 3.65 8.62
N LEU A 85 -11.58 2.96 9.75
CA LEU A 85 -12.05 1.59 9.98
C LEU A 85 -12.91 1.51 11.24
N LYS A 86 -13.75 0.48 11.31
CA LYS A 86 -14.49 0.14 12.53
C LYS A 86 -13.52 -0.54 13.50
N LEU A 87 -13.34 0.07 14.67
CA LEU A 87 -12.51 -0.47 15.73
C LEU A 87 -13.36 -1.05 16.86
N PHE A 88 -12.72 -1.85 17.72
CA PHE A 88 -13.32 -2.47 18.89
C PHE A 88 -12.46 -2.17 20.12
N ASP A 89 -13.10 -1.90 21.26
CA ASP A 89 -12.41 -1.70 22.54
C ASP A 89 -11.74 -3.02 22.96
N GLY A 90 -10.42 -3.01 23.15
CA GLY A 90 -9.67 -4.20 23.55
C GLY A 90 -9.96 -4.69 24.98
N ARG A 91 -10.68 -3.91 25.80
CA ARG A 91 -11.09 -4.29 27.16
C ARG A 91 -12.46 -4.94 27.19
N THR A 92 -13.43 -4.43 26.42
CA THR A 92 -14.82 -4.91 26.46
C THR A 92 -15.22 -5.74 25.24
N GLY A 93 -14.57 -5.52 24.09
CA GLY A 93 -14.95 -6.09 22.80
C GLY A 93 -16.04 -5.31 22.07
N ASP A 94 -16.56 -4.23 22.65
CA ASP A 94 -17.60 -3.41 22.02
C ASP A 94 -17.02 -2.58 20.87
N SER A 95 -17.83 -2.34 19.83
CA SER A 95 -17.41 -1.46 18.76
C SER A 95 -17.53 0.01 19.14
N PHE A 96 -16.58 0.84 18.70
CA PHE A 96 -16.73 2.29 18.79
C PHE A 96 -17.94 2.78 17.96
N GLU A 97 -18.60 3.84 18.44
CA GLU A 97 -19.80 4.41 17.81
C GLU A 97 -19.52 5.01 16.43
N ARG A 98 -18.30 5.50 16.21
CA ARG A 98 -17.87 6.13 14.96
C ARG A 98 -16.64 5.42 14.40
N PRO A 99 -16.50 5.36 13.06
CA PRO A 99 -15.28 4.87 12.44
C PRO A 99 -14.11 5.77 12.80
N VAL A 100 -12.92 5.17 12.91
CA VAL A 100 -11.72 5.82 13.41
C VAL A 100 -10.64 5.77 12.35
N THR A 101 -9.96 6.90 12.12
CA THR A 101 -8.81 6.95 11.19
C THR A 101 -7.67 6.10 11.74
N VAL A 102 -7.21 5.14 10.95
CA VAL A 102 -6.08 4.28 11.29
C VAL A 102 -5.14 4.17 10.11
N GLY A 103 -3.86 4.02 10.41
CA GLY A 103 -2.83 3.91 9.38
C GLY A 103 -1.45 3.78 10.00
N TYR A 104 -0.44 3.83 9.15
CA TYR A 104 0.96 3.77 9.55
C TYR A 104 1.55 5.18 9.61
N MET A 105 1.97 5.60 10.81
CA MET A 105 2.73 6.82 11.03
C MET A 105 4.17 6.47 11.37
N TYR A 106 5.13 7.09 10.68
CA TYR A 106 6.54 6.92 11.00
C TYR A 106 6.88 7.72 12.25
N MET A 107 7.34 7.03 13.30
CA MET A 107 7.62 7.61 14.62
C MET A 107 9.11 7.57 14.93
N LEU A 108 9.64 8.67 15.47
CA LEU A 108 10.99 8.73 16.02
C LEU A 108 10.92 8.75 17.54
N LYS A 109 11.77 7.96 18.20
CA LYS A 109 12.00 8.06 19.64
C LYS A 109 13.19 8.98 19.87
N LEU A 110 12.96 10.12 20.51
CA LEU A 110 14.02 11.07 20.84
C LEU A 110 14.83 10.57 22.04
N ASN A 111 16.12 10.87 22.06
CA ASN A 111 16.99 10.60 23.20
C ASN A 111 16.82 11.74 24.21
N HIS A 112 15.94 11.53 25.20
CA HIS A 112 15.68 12.48 26.28
C HIS A 112 16.61 12.22 27.46
#